data_AF-A0A6J4QQ45-F1
#
_entry.id   AF-A0A6J4QQ45-F1
#
_cell.length_a   1.000
_cell.length_b   1.000
_cell.length_c   1.000
_cell.angle_alpha   90.00
_cell.angle_beta   90.00
_cell.angle_gamma   90.00
#
_symmetry.space_group_name_H-M   'P 1'
#
loop_
_entity.id
_entity.type
_entity.pdbx_description
1 polymer ?
#
loop_
_entity_poly.entity_id
_entity_poly.type
_entity_poly.pdbx_seq_one_letter_code
_entity_poly.pdbx_strand_id
1 'polypeptide(L)' 'MAEPINVKCPSCDQILAAADEGGLVSALQAHLYEGHALETLPERIRENVAAQLRDFDGYNARPISGA' A
#
# COMPACT_ATOMS: atom_id res chain seq x y z
N MET A 1 4.45 19.64 5.73
CA MET A 1 3.32 18.69 5.66
C MET A 1 3.90 17.43 5.06
N ALA A 2 3.84 16.29 5.75
CA ALA A 2 4.31 15.04 5.18
C ALA A 2 3.38 14.66 4.02
N GLU A 3 3.96 14.24 2.91
CA GLU A 3 3.19 13.79 1.75
C GLU A 3 2.49 12.47 2.12
N PRO A 4 1.18 12.32 1.84
CA PRO A 4 0.49 11.08 2.15
C PRO A 4 1.06 9.94 1.31
N ILE A 5 1.26 8.80 1.95
CA ILE A 5 1.74 7.57 1.32
C ILE A 5 0.54 6.88 0.68
N ASN A 6 0.72 6.38 -0.54
CA ASN A 6 -0.34 5.74 -1.32
C ASN A 6 -0.05 4.23 -1.43
N VAL A 7 -1.04 3.40 -1.17
CA VAL A 7 -1.00 1.95 -1.44
C VAL A 7 -2.24 1.53 -2.21
N LYS A 8 -2.08 0.54 -3.08
CA LYS A 8 -3.19 -0.07 -3.83
C LYS A 8 -3.76 -1.25 -3.07
N CYS A 9 -5.08 -1.37 -3.08
CA CYS A 9 -5.75 -2.57 -2.63
C CYS A 9 -5.52 -3.72 -3.64
N PRO A 10 -5.02 -4.88 -3.20
CA PRO A 10 -4.76 -6.01 -4.11
C PRO A 10 -6.04 -6.67 -4.66
N SER A 11 -7.21 -6.41 -4.09
CA SER A 11 -8.48 -7.00 -4.54
C SER A 11 -9.24 -6.15 -5.56
N CYS A 12 -9.12 -4.82 -5.53
CA CYS A 12 -9.88 -3.90 -6.38
C CYS A 12 -9.03 -2.80 -7.05
N ASP A 13 -7.72 -2.79 -6.83
CA ASP A 13 -6.77 -1.76 -7.27
C ASP A 13 -7.09 -0.33 -6.76
N GLN A 14 -7.99 -0.19 -5.78
CA GLN A 14 -8.31 1.11 -5.18
C GLN A 14 -7.11 1.68 -4.43
N ILE A 15 -6.81 2.95 -4.66
CA ILE A 15 -5.69 3.64 -4.01
C ILE A 15 -6.16 4.17 -2.64
N LEU A 16 -5.50 3.74 -1.58
CA LEU A 16 -5.67 4.21 -0.21
C LEU A 16 -4.48 5.09 0.16
N ALA A 17 -4.76 6.23 0.78
CA ALA A 17 -3.75 7.19 1.19
C ALA A 17 -3.78 7.39 2.71
N ALA A 18 -2.63 7.39 3.36
CA ALA A 18 -2.51 7.68 4.78
C ALA A 18 -1.19 8.40 5.12
N ALA A 19 -1.11 8.99 6.31
CA ALA A 19 0.06 9.75 6.74
C ALA A 19 1.26 8.87 7.17
N ASP A 20 1.03 7.57 7.44
CA ASP A 20 2.01 6.62 7.94
C ASP A 20 1.64 5.17 7.55
N GLU A 21 2.61 4.26 7.59
CA GLU A 21 2.43 2.82 7.33
C GLU A 21 1.32 2.21 8.20
N GLY A 22 1.25 2.55 9.49
CA GLY A 22 0.20 2.04 10.38
C GLY A 22 -1.21 2.49 9.96
N GLY A 23 -1.31 3.70 9.43
CA GLY A 23 -2.56 4.24 8.86
C GLY A 23 -2.97 3.48 7.60
N LEU A 24 -2.01 3.13 6.74
CA LEU A 24 -2.25 2.34 5.53
C LEU A 24 -2.73 0.93 5.86
N VAL A 25 -2.09 0.26 6.82
CA VAL A 25 -2.49 -1.08 7.25
C VAL A 25 -3.92 -1.06 7.79
N SER A 26 -4.26 -0.05 8.59
CA SER A 26 -5.59 0.08 9.18
C SER A 26 -6.65 0.40 8.12
N ALA A 27 -6.35 1.31 7.20
CA ALA A 27 -7.26 1.69 6.11
C ALA A 27 -7.47 0.52 5.12
N LEU A 28 -6.40 -0.18 4.74
CA LEU A 28 -6.46 -1.33 3.86
C LEU A 28 -7.19 -2.51 4.52
N GLN A 29 -7.00 -2.73 5.83
CA GLN A 29 -7.73 -3.73 6.59
C GLN A 29 -9.22 -3.43 6.65
N ALA A 30 -9.61 -2.22 7.01
CA ALA A 30 -11.01 -1.80 7.02
C ALA A 30 -11.64 -1.95 5.63
N HIS A 31 -10.93 -1.52 4.59
CA HIS A 31 -11.39 -1.63 3.20
C HIS A 31 -11.57 -3.08 2.74
N LEU A 32 -10.65 -3.98 3.07
CA LEU A 32 -10.77 -5.41 2.74
C LEU A 32 -11.90 -6.09 3.52
N TYR A 33 -12.10 -5.71 4.78
CA TYR A 33 -13.16 -6.25 5.61
C TYR A 33 -14.55 -5.77 5.16
N GLU A 34 -14.72 -4.47 4.96
CA GLU A 34 -16.03 -3.87 4.59
C GLU A 34 -16.34 -4.02 3.09
N GLY A 35 -15.36 -3.81 2.22
CA GLY A 35 -15.55 -3.79 0.76
C GLY A 35 -15.47 -5.17 0.11
N HIS A 36 -14.72 -6.10 0.70
CA HIS A 36 -14.48 -7.43 0.11
C HIS A 36 -14.93 -8.60 0.99
N ALA A 37 -15.38 -8.35 2.23
CA ALA A 37 -15.67 -9.39 3.23
C ALA A 37 -14.50 -10.38 3.41
N LEU A 38 -13.27 -9.92 3.15
CA LEU A 38 -12.07 -10.71 3.29
C LEU A 38 -11.52 -10.51 4.69
N GLU A 39 -11.70 -11.51 5.54
CA GLU A 39 -10.98 -11.64 6.81
C GLU A 39 -9.50 -11.92 6.52
N THR A 40 -8.78 -10.87 6.14
CA THR A 40 -7.36 -10.96 5.77
C THR A 40 -6.52 -10.76 7.02
N LEU A 41 -5.59 -11.69 7.27
CA LEU A 41 -4.65 -11.58 8.39
C LEU A 41 -3.87 -10.25 8.31
N PRO A 42 -3.75 -9.51 9.42
CA PRO A 42 -3.04 -8.23 9.46
C PRO A 42 -1.58 -8.34 9.01
N GLU A 43 -0.97 -9.52 9.16
CA GLU A 43 0.39 -9.81 8.68
C GLU A 43 0.48 -9.72 7.14
N ARG A 44 -0.47 -10.31 6.39
CA ARG A 44 -0.48 -10.23 4.92
C ARG A 44 -0.72 -8.81 4.42
N ILE A 45 -1.50 -8.02 5.17
CA ILE A 45 -1.75 -6.60 4.87
C ILE A 45 -0.46 -5.80 5.06
N ARG A 46 0.28 -6.02 6.16
CA ARG A 46 1.59 -5.41 6.35
C ARG A 46 2.59 -5.80 5.27
N GLU A 47 2.68 -7.07 4.91
CA GLU A 47 3.58 -7.50 3.84
C GLU A 47 3.23 -6.84 2.50
N ASN A 48 1.95 -6.69 2.19
CA ASN A 48 1.50 -6.00 0.99
C ASN A 48 1.84 -4.50 1.01
N VAL A 49 1.59 -3.81 2.13
CA VAL A 49 1.97 -2.40 2.31
C VAL A 49 3.49 -2.24 2.21
N ALA A 50 4.27 -3.09 2.88
CA ALA A 50 5.73 -3.06 2.85
C ALA A 50 6.29 -3.35 1.45
N ALA A 51 5.69 -4.29 0.70
CA ALA A 51 6.07 -4.57 -0.68
C ALA A 51 5.81 -3.38 -1.59
N GLN A 52 4.66 -2.71 -1.44
CA GLN A 52 4.33 -1.52 -2.23
C GLN A 52 5.16 -0.30 -1.85
N LEU A 53 5.46 -0.12 -0.57
CA LEU A 53 6.39 0.91 -0.10
C LEU A 53 7.79 0.71 -0.65
N ARG A 54 8.29 -0.55 -0.64
CA ARG A 54 9.57 -0.90 -1.26
C ARG A 54 9.58 -0.72 -2.77
N ASP A 55 8.45 -0.98 -3.45
CA ASP A 55 8.31 -0.71 -4.88
C ASP A 55 8.29 0.80 -5.18
N PHE A 56 7.61 1.60 -4.34
CA PHE A 56 7.58 3.06 -4.44
C PHE A 56 8.98 3.69 -4.25
N ASP A 57 9.76 3.15 -3.30
CA ASP A 57 11.16 3.53 -3.06
C ASP A 57 12.07 3.02 -4.20
N GLY A 58 11.80 1.82 -4.73
CA GLY A 58 12.56 1.18 -5.80
C GLY A 58 12.33 1.74 -7.21
N TYR A 59 11.16 2.31 -7.51
CA TYR A 59 10.85 2.89 -8.82
C TYR A 59 11.52 4.26 -9.05
N ASN A 60 12.06 4.90 -7.99
CA ASN A 60 12.91 6.09 -8.11
C ASN A 60 14.41 5.77 -8.20
N ALA A 61 14.82 4.49 -8.18
CA ALA A 61 16.23 4.07 -8.27
C ALA A 61 16.66 3.51 -9.64
N ARG A 62 15.79 3.56 -10.67
CA ARG A 62 16.25 3.39 -12.05
C ARG A 62 16.31 4.74 -12.72
N PRO A 63 17.50 5.35 -12.90
CA PRO A 63 17.63 6.27 -14.01
C PRO A 63 17.20 5.51 -15.27
N ILE A 64 16.26 6.07 -16.01
CA ILE A 64 16.15 5.85 -17.46
C ILE A 64 17.45 6.38 -18.11
N SER A 65 18.60 5.78 -17.76
CA SER A 65 19.84 5.94 -18.49
C SER A 65 19.80 4.99 -19.67
N GLY A 66 19.46 5.60 -20.81
CA GLY A 66 19.96 5.37 -22.16
C GLY A 66 20.47 3.98 -22.56
N ALA A 67 19.84 3.44 -23.61
CA ALA A 67 20.51 3.05 -24.86
C ALA A 67 19.46 2.85 -25.94
#